data_AF-A0A2L2YZE7-F1
#
_entry.id   AF-A0A2L2YZE7-F1
#
_cell.length_a   1.000
_cell.length_b   1.000
_cell.length_c   1.000
_cell.angle_alpha   90.00
_cell.angle_beta   90.00
_cell.angle_gamma   90.00
#
_symmetry.space_group_name_H-M   'P 1'
#
loop_
_entity.id
_entity.type
_entity.pdbx_description
1 polymer ?
#
loop_
_entity_poly.entity_id
_entity_poly.type
_entity_poly.pdbx_seq_one_letter_code
_entity_poly.pdbx_strand_id
1 'polypeptide(L)'
;YKFQTKHYGFFGEQNLSYIPPSFPFGSFTLSQMDIIETEQRCYKELGRIYGSFDGCQPVLTIGERDLIDRIMFTDFNKFPNRRDMRVGDPVFDNTLFSLEGHDWKRVRNIVKTCFTPSNLKMMTTLLQECCDKMVAKMTLSAQ
;
A
#
# COMPACT_ATOMS: atom_id res chain seq x y z
N TYR A 1 1.70 17.61 -23.33
CA TYR A 1 2.10 18.55 -22.27
C TYR A 1 0.90 19.10 -21.49
N LYS A 2 0.09 20.04 -22.03
CA LYS A 2 -1.02 20.71 -21.29
C LYS A 2 -2.08 19.79 -20.67
N PHE A 3 -2.38 18.64 -21.29
CA PHE A 3 -3.35 17.68 -20.75
C PHE A 3 -2.84 16.97 -19.48
N GLN A 4 -1.54 16.68 -19.43
CA GLN A 4 -0.92 15.91 -18.34
C GLN A 4 -0.63 16.78 -17.11
N THR A 5 -0.32 18.06 -17.30
CA THR A 5 -0.06 19.00 -16.20
C THR A 5 -1.32 19.70 -15.67
N LYS A 6 -2.50 19.40 -16.23
CA LYS A 6 -3.77 20.07 -15.86
C LYS A 6 -4.12 19.90 -14.37
N HIS A 7 -3.77 18.77 -13.78
CA HIS A 7 -4.14 18.43 -12.40
C HIS A 7 -3.12 18.90 -11.36
N TYR A 8 -1.98 19.48 -11.77
CA TYR A 8 -0.87 19.84 -10.88
C TYR A 8 -1.20 20.99 -9.90
N GLY A 9 -2.29 21.73 -10.15
CA GLY A 9 -2.80 22.76 -9.25
C GLY A 9 -3.78 22.26 -8.18
N PHE A 10 -4.19 20.98 -8.20
CA PHE A 10 -5.30 20.47 -7.38
C PHE A 10 -5.16 20.76 -5.88
N PHE A 11 -4.00 20.49 -5.29
CA PHE A 11 -3.76 20.73 -3.86
C PHE A 11 -3.50 22.20 -3.54
N GLY A 12 -2.96 22.97 -4.50
CA GLY A 12 -2.77 24.41 -4.35
C GLY A 12 -4.12 25.15 -4.22
N GLU A 13 -5.12 24.75 -5.01
CA GLU A 13 -6.48 25.29 -4.92
C GLU A 13 -7.17 24.98 -3.57
N GLN A 14 -6.73 23.92 -2.88
CA GLN A 14 -7.28 23.47 -1.60
C GLN A 14 -6.51 23.99 -0.39
N ASN A 15 -5.48 24.83 -0.59
CA ASN A 15 -4.57 25.30 0.46
C ASN A 15 -3.91 24.16 1.26
N LEU A 16 -3.64 23.03 0.61
CA LEU A 16 -2.99 21.87 1.23
C LEU A 16 -1.50 21.85 0.90
N SER A 17 -0.64 21.57 1.87
CA SER A 17 0.80 21.38 1.63
C SER A 17 1.01 20.20 0.68
N TYR A 18 1.80 20.38 -0.38
CA TYR A 18 2.05 19.30 -1.35
C TYR A 18 3.45 19.39 -1.96
N ILE A 19 3.92 18.25 -2.48
CA ILE A 19 5.18 18.17 -3.22
C ILE A 19 4.93 18.60 -4.67
N PRO A 20 5.61 19.66 -5.16
CA PRO A 20 5.43 20.11 -6.53
C PRO A 20 5.71 18.99 -7.56
N PRO A 21 4.76 18.71 -8.47
CA PRO A 21 4.95 17.68 -9.49
C PRO A 21 5.82 18.15 -10.65
N SER A 22 6.61 17.24 -11.20
CA SER A 22 7.44 17.43 -12.40
C SER A 22 7.15 16.34 -13.43
N PHE A 23 6.95 16.75 -14.70
CA PHE A 23 6.76 15.79 -15.78
C PHE A 23 8.08 15.05 -16.09
N PRO A 24 8.07 13.72 -16.32
CA PRO A 24 6.90 12.84 -16.46
C PRO A 24 6.46 12.11 -15.18
N PHE A 25 7.24 12.14 -14.11
CA PHE A 25 7.07 11.21 -12.98
C PHE A 25 6.12 11.71 -11.88
N GLY A 26 5.74 13.00 -11.90
CA GLY A 26 4.96 13.61 -10.84
C GLY A 26 5.86 14.13 -9.72
N SER A 27 5.45 13.97 -8.47
CA SER A 27 6.17 14.50 -7.29
C SER A 27 7.43 13.72 -6.94
N PHE A 28 7.48 12.44 -7.29
CA PHE A 28 8.59 11.55 -6.97
C PHE A 28 9.33 11.11 -8.23
N THR A 29 10.66 10.99 -8.15
CA THR A 29 11.51 10.53 -9.25
C THR A 29 11.97 9.09 -9.01
N LEU A 30 12.25 8.34 -10.07
CA LEU A 30 12.78 6.97 -10.01
C LEU A 30 14.07 6.82 -9.15
N SER A 31 14.80 7.91 -8.94
CA SER A 31 16.01 7.97 -8.10
C SER A 31 15.73 7.99 -6.59
N GLN A 32 14.49 8.24 -6.16
CA GLN A 32 14.07 8.14 -4.76
C GLN A 32 13.75 6.67 -4.47
N MET A 33 14.78 5.83 -4.43
CA MET A 33 14.64 4.38 -4.29
C MET A 33 14.21 3.94 -2.88
N ASP A 34 14.36 4.81 -1.86
CA ASP A 34 13.84 4.54 -0.53
C ASP A 34 12.52 5.29 -0.30
N ILE A 35 11.43 4.54 -0.41
CA ILE A 35 10.06 5.00 -0.17
C ILE A 35 9.90 5.45 1.30
N ILE A 36 10.51 4.72 2.24
CA ILE A 36 10.36 4.95 3.67
C ILE A 36 11.08 6.25 4.06
N GLU A 37 12.32 6.43 3.61
CA GLU A 37 13.08 7.65 3.88
C GLU A 37 12.38 8.87 3.27
N THR A 38 11.88 8.73 2.04
CA THR A 38 11.16 9.78 1.34
C THR A 38 9.88 10.18 2.08
N GLU A 39 9.07 9.21 2.52
CA GLU A 39 7.88 9.48 3.33
C GLU A 39 8.24 10.16 4.66
N GLN A 40 9.28 9.69 5.35
CA GLN A 40 9.72 10.30 6.62
C GLN A 40 10.17 11.74 6.44
N ARG A 41 10.89 12.05 5.36
CA ARG A 41 11.28 13.43 5.03
C ARG A 41 10.05 14.29 4.76
N CYS A 42 9.15 13.84 3.89
CA CYS A 42 7.94 14.58 3.55
C CYS A 42 7.05 14.81 4.77
N TYR A 43 6.93 13.81 5.66
CA TYR A 43 6.17 13.94 6.91
C TYR A 43 6.77 15.00 7.84
N LYS A 44 8.11 15.10 7.92
CA LYS A 44 8.80 16.11 8.73
C LYS A 44 8.67 17.52 8.14
N GLU A 45 8.74 17.64 6.82
CA GLU A 45 8.75 18.95 6.13
C GLU A 45 7.34 19.52 5.86
N LEU A 46 6.40 18.68 5.45
CA LEU A 46 5.05 19.08 5.02
C LEU A 46 3.99 18.79 6.09
N GLY A 47 4.33 18.00 7.10
CA GLY A 47 3.45 17.63 8.20
C GLY A 47 2.71 16.31 8.00
N ARG A 48 1.68 16.10 8.83
CA ARG A 48 0.96 14.81 8.94
C ARG A 48 -0.02 14.57 7.79
N ILE A 49 -0.38 15.61 7.04
CA ILE A 49 -1.25 15.52 5.87
C ILE A 49 -0.59 16.33 4.76
N TYR A 50 -0.32 15.69 3.64
CA TYR A 50 0.24 16.36 2.48
C TYR A 50 -0.16 15.68 1.18
N GLY A 51 -0.13 16.46 0.09
CA GLY A 51 -0.40 16.01 -1.26
C GLY A 51 0.88 15.64 -2.00
N SER A 52 0.77 14.71 -2.93
CA SER A 52 1.78 14.37 -3.92
C SER A 52 1.09 13.97 -5.22
N PHE A 53 1.86 13.74 -6.27
CA PHE A 53 1.34 13.32 -7.55
C PHE A 53 2.10 12.10 -8.06
N ASP A 54 1.36 11.06 -8.42
CA ASP A 54 1.88 9.92 -9.15
C ASP A 54 1.62 10.12 -10.64
N GLY A 55 2.65 10.55 -11.37
CA GLY A 55 2.49 11.02 -12.75
C GLY A 55 1.55 12.22 -12.82
N CYS A 56 0.28 11.98 -13.16
CA CYS A 56 -0.78 12.98 -13.25
C CYS A 56 -1.87 12.82 -12.16
N GLN A 57 -1.84 11.74 -11.38
CA GLN A 57 -2.85 11.40 -10.39
C GLN A 57 -2.54 12.10 -9.07
N PRO A 58 -3.45 12.92 -8.50
CA PRO A 58 -3.26 13.47 -7.17
C PRO A 58 -3.37 12.36 -6.10
N VAL A 59 -2.43 12.33 -5.17
CA VAL A 59 -2.34 11.38 -4.06
C VAL A 59 -2.30 12.17 -2.75
N LEU A 60 -3.14 11.80 -1.81
CA LEU A 60 -3.19 12.42 -0.49
C LEU A 60 -2.62 11.45 0.55
N THR A 61 -1.54 11.85 1.21
CA THR A 61 -0.97 11.12 2.34
C THR A 61 -1.60 11.61 3.64
N ILE A 62 -2.05 10.67 4.48
CA ILE A 62 -2.74 10.95 5.73
C ILE A 62 -2.03 10.20 6.86
N GLY A 63 -1.52 10.94 7.84
CA GLY A 63 -0.88 10.44 9.06
C GLY A 63 -1.66 10.79 10.34
N GLU A 64 -2.86 11.35 10.22
CA GLU A 64 -3.77 11.59 11.33
C GLU A 64 -4.60 10.34 11.64
N ARG A 65 -4.52 9.86 12.90
CA ARG A 65 -5.15 8.61 13.32
C ARG A 65 -6.67 8.62 13.11
N ASP A 66 -7.34 9.70 13.53
CA ASP A 66 -8.80 9.79 13.46
C ASP A 66 -9.31 9.71 12.02
N LEU A 67 -8.55 10.29 11.07
CA LEU A 67 -8.87 10.22 9.65
C LEU A 67 -8.61 8.83 9.07
N ILE A 68 -7.52 8.18 9.47
CA ILE A 68 -7.21 6.80 9.06
C ILE A 68 -8.30 5.85 9.55
N ASP A 69 -8.66 5.93 10.83
CA ASP A 69 -9.70 5.07 11.42
C ASP A 69 -11.05 5.31 10.74
N ARG A 70 -11.37 6.58 10.42
CA ARG A 70 -12.57 6.92 9.66
C ARG A 70 -12.56 6.32 8.27
N ILE A 71 -11.48 6.46 7.50
CA ILE A 71 -11.37 5.94 6.13
C ILE A 71 -11.40 4.40 6.12
N MET A 72 -10.68 3.75 7.04
CA MET A 72 -10.51 2.31 7.07
C MET A 72 -11.72 1.56 7.62
N PHE A 73 -12.48 2.17 8.55
CA PHE A 73 -13.59 1.51 9.22
C PHE A 73 -14.95 2.17 8.96
N THR A 74 -15.08 3.46 9.29
CA THR A 74 -16.38 4.15 9.29
C THR A 74 -16.91 4.39 7.87
N ASP A 75 -16.04 4.91 7.02
CA ASP A 75 -16.31 5.32 5.64
C ASP A 75 -15.73 4.32 4.62
N PHE A 76 -15.46 3.07 5.04
CA PHE A 76 -14.86 2.04 4.18
C PHE A 76 -15.60 1.84 2.85
N ASN A 77 -16.93 1.95 2.86
CA ASN A 77 -17.75 1.81 1.65
C ASN A 77 -17.45 2.87 0.58
N LYS A 78 -16.83 3.99 0.94
CA LYS A 78 -16.38 5.04 0.01
C LYS A 78 -14.98 4.77 -0.56
N PHE A 79 -14.18 3.94 0.12
CA PHE A 79 -12.81 3.58 -0.24
C PHE A 79 -12.63 2.06 -0.36
N PRO A 80 -13.44 1.34 -1.17
CA PRO A 80 -13.40 -0.12 -1.21
C PRO A 80 -12.21 -0.70 -1.99
N ASN A 81 -11.65 0.07 -2.92
CA ASN A 81 -10.65 -0.39 -3.87
C ASN A 81 -9.26 0.18 -3.54
N ARG A 82 -8.22 -0.57 -3.92
CA ARG A 82 -6.82 -0.13 -3.82
C ARG A 82 -6.41 0.61 -5.10
N ARG A 83 -5.20 1.15 -5.11
CA ARG A 83 -4.56 1.67 -6.33
C ARG A 83 -4.54 0.58 -7.39
N ASP A 84 -4.95 0.92 -8.62
CA ASP A 84 -4.84 0.03 -9.77
C ASP A 84 -3.35 -0.18 -10.11
N MET A 85 -2.89 -1.40 -9.85
CA MET A 85 -1.52 -1.86 -10.08
C MET A 85 -1.51 -3.01 -11.09
N ARG A 86 -2.56 -3.17 -11.90
CA ARG A 86 -2.65 -4.24 -12.89
C ARG A 86 -1.55 -4.10 -13.92
N VAL A 87 -0.91 -5.23 -14.22
CA VAL A 87 0.22 -5.31 -15.15
C VAL A 87 -0.15 -6.02 -16.45
N GLY A 88 -1.40 -6.48 -16.59
CA GLY A 88 -1.89 -7.23 -17.73
C GLY A 88 -1.58 -8.73 -17.65
N ASP A 89 -1.03 -9.19 -16.53
CA ASP A 89 -0.80 -10.61 -16.27
C ASP A 89 -2.02 -11.22 -15.56
N PRO A 90 -2.68 -12.23 -16.15
CA PRO A 90 -3.89 -12.82 -15.58
C PRO A 90 -3.70 -13.42 -14.18
N VAL A 91 -2.50 -13.83 -13.79
CA VAL A 91 -2.26 -14.38 -12.45
C VAL A 91 -2.19 -13.25 -11.44
N PHE A 92 -1.38 -12.23 -11.70
CA PHE A 92 -1.22 -11.09 -10.79
C PHE A 92 -2.48 -10.23 -10.67
N ASP A 93 -3.18 -10.03 -11.79
CA ASP A 93 -4.36 -9.17 -11.84
C ASP A 93 -5.58 -9.80 -11.15
N ASN A 94 -5.58 -11.13 -10.94
CA ASN A 94 -6.62 -11.86 -10.21
C ASN A 94 -6.26 -12.16 -8.75
N THR A 95 -5.18 -11.58 -8.22
CA THR A 95 -4.85 -11.70 -6.80
C THR A 95 -5.75 -10.85 -5.91
N LEU A 96 -5.85 -11.19 -4.63
CA LEU A 96 -6.65 -10.43 -3.64
C LEU A 96 -6.24 -8.95 -3.52
N PHE A 97 -5.01 -8.61 -3.90
CA PHE A 97 -4.51 -7.23 -3.85
C PHE A 97 -4.97 -6.37 -5.04
N SER A 98 -5.30 -7.01 -6.16
CA SER A 98 -5.69 -6.36 -7.43
C SER A 98 -7.19 -6.41 -7.70
N LEU A 99 -7.89 -7.41 -7.15
CA LEU A 99 -9.35 -7.52 -7.29
C LEU A 99 -10.08 -6.34 -6.65
N GLU A 100 -11.23 -5.98 -7.24
CA GLU A 100 -12.06 -4.88 -6.79
C GLU A 100 -13.50 -5.33 -6.50
N GLY A 101 -14.23 -4.51 -5.73
CA GLY A 101 -15.67 -4.64 -5.55
C GLY A 101 -16.14 -6.04 -5.10
N HIS A 102 -17.05 -6.65 -5.88
CA HIS A 102 -17.68 -7.92 -5.52
C HIS A 102 -16.70 -9.10 -5.56
N ASP A 103 -15.82 -9.17 -6.55
CA ASP A 103 -14.85 -10.26 -6.65
C ASP A 103 -13.84 -10.24 -5.52
N TRP A 104 -13.38 -9.04 -5.15
CA TRP A 104 -12.57 -8.87 -3.95
C TRP A 104 -13.29 -9.37 -2.68
N LYS A 105 -14.56 -9.00 -2.47
CA LYS A 105 -15.36 -9.48 -1.33
C LYS A 105 -15.47 -11.00 -1.32
N ARG A 106 -15.74 -11.60 -2.48
CA ARG A 106 -15.86 -13.06 -2.65
C ARG A 106 -14.57 -13.77 -2.28
N VAL A 107 -13.44 -13.38 -2.89
CA VAL A 107 -12.13 -14.01 -2.64
C VAL A 107 -11.68 -13.76 -1.19
N ARG A 108 -11.86 -12.55 -0.66
CA ARG A 108 -11.54 -12.23 0.74
C ARG A 108 -12.28 -13.13 1.71
N ASN A 109 -13.56 -13.40 1.47
CA ASN A 109 -14.36 -14.27 2.34
C ASN A 109 -13.84 -15.70 2.34
N ILE A 110 -13.39 -16.21 1.20
CA ILE A 110 -12.74 -17.53 1.10
C ILE A 110 -11.41 -17.53 1.85
N VAL A 111 -10.53 -16.56 1.57
CA VAL A 111 -9.21 -16.46 2.23
C VAL A 111 -9.36 -16.33 3.75
N LYS A 112 -10.38 -15.58 4.22
CA LYS A 112 -10.67 -15.42 5.64
C LYS A 112 -10.92 -16.77 6.34
N THR A 113 -11.56 -17.74 5.70
CA THR A 113 -11.81 -19.05 6.32
C THR A 113 -10.56 -19.91 6.40
N CYS A 114 -9.54 -19.65 5.58
CA CYS A 114 -8.25 -20.34 5.67
C CYS A 114 -7.48 -19.95 6.95
N PHE A 115 -7.60 -18.72 7.43
CA PHE A 115 -6.84 -18.18 8.56
C PHE A 115 -7.65 -18.13 9.88
N THR A 116 -8.41 -19.17 10.18
CA THR A 116 -9.08 -19.31 11.49
C THR A 116 -8.09 -19.76 12.57
N PRO A 117 -8.37 -19.50 13.87
CA PRO A 117 -7.52 -19.98 14.96
C PRO A 117 -7.29 -21.50 14.94
N SER A 118 -8.30 -22.30 14.54
CA SER A 118 -8.17 -23.75 14.42
C SER A 118 -7.22 -24.17 13.30
N ASN A 119 -7.31 -23.52 12.13
CA ASN A 119 -6.42 -23.81 11.00
C ASN A 119 -4.98 -23.37 11.32
N LEU A 120 -4.82 -22.21 11.97
CA LEU A 120 -3.51 -21.73 12.41
C LEU A 120 -2.88 -22.72 13.41
N LYS A 121 -3.65 -23.24 14.38
CA LYS A 121 -3.18 -24.27 15.32
C LYS A 121 -2.81 -25.58 14.63
N MET A 122 -3.44 -25.92 13.50
CA MET A 122 -3.05 -27.08 12.71
C MET A 122 -1.71 -26.85 11.98
N MET A 123 -1.47 -25.62 11.51
CA MET A 123 -0.22 -25.24 10.84
C MET A 123 0.99 -25.15 11.79
N THR A 124 0.78 -24.93 13.09
CA THR A 124 1.88 -24.73 14.04
C THR A 124 2.85 -25.90 14.09
N THR A 125 2.39 -27.14 13.91
CA THR A 125 3.27 -28.32 13.92
C THR A 125 4.30 -28.25 12.78
N LEU A 126 3.84 -27.95 11.56
CA LEU A 126 4.71 -27.82 10.39
C LEU A 126 5.65 -26.61 10.52
N LEU A 127 5.17 -25.51 11.10
CA LEU A 127 6.00 -24.34 11.37
C LEU A 127 7.13 -24.68 12.36
N GLN A 128 6.83 -25.42 13.43
CA GLN A 128 7.83 -25.85 14.40
C GLN A 128 8.92 -26.71 13.74
N GLU A 129 8.54 -27.68 12.91
CA GLU A 129 9.51 -28.50 12.19
C GLU A 129 10.42 -27.68 11.28
N CYS A 130 9.88 -26.67 10.59
CA CYS A 130 10.65 -25.75 9.77
C CYS A 130 11.63 -24.92 10.62
N CYS A 131 11.18 -24.43 11.77
CA CYS A 131 12.02 -23.70 12.72
C CYS A 131 13.16 -24.58 13.26
N ASP A 132 12.86 -25.80 13.68
CA ASP A 132 13.87 -26.74 14.21
C ASP A 132 14.94 -27.05 13.15
N LYS A 133 14.51 -27.31 11.91
CA LYS A 133 15.42 -27.51 10.77
C LYS A 133 16.27 -26.27 10.49
N MET A 134 15.70 -25.08 10.60
CA MET A 134 16.42 -23.82 10.41
C MET A 134 17.49 -23.63 11.49
N VAL A 135 17.13 -23.84 12.77
CA VAL A 135 18.06 -23.73 13.90
C VAL A 135 19.22 -24.71 13.75
N ALA A 136 18.94 -25.98 13.44
CA ALA A 136 19.97 -26.99 13.25
C ALA A 136 20.96 -26.61 12.14
N LYS A 137 20.47 -26.07 11.01
CA LYS A 137 21.33 -25.59 9.92
C LYS A 137 22.17 -24.39 10.34
N MET A 138 21.60 -23.44 11.07
CA MET A 138 22.32 -22.25 11.54
C MET A 138 23.43 -22.62 12.53
N THR A 139 23.19 -23.59 13.43
CA THR A 139 24.21 -24.07 14.36
C THR A 139 25.34 -24.83 13.68
N LEU A 140 25.03 -25.58 12.61
CA LEU A 140 26.04 -26.28 11.82
C LEU A 140 26.90 -25.33 10.99
N SER A 141 26.34 -24.23 10.47
CA SER A 141 27.10 -23.21 9.73
C SER A 141 27.95 -22.30 10.61
N ALA A 142 27.77 -22.34 11.92
CA ALA A 142 28.51 -21.54 12.89
C ALA A 142 29.73 -22.28 13.48
N GLN A 143 29.91 -23.56 13.13
CA GLN A 143 31.09 -24.39 13.42
C GLN A 143 32.03 -24.42 12.22
#